data_AF-T1G3J5-F1
#
_entry.id   AF-T1G3J5-F1
#
_cell.length_a   1.000
_cell.length_b   1.000
_cell.length_c   1.000
_cell.angle_alpha   90.00
_cell.angle_beta   90.00
_cell.angle_gamma   90.00
#
_symmetry.space_group_name_H-M   'P 1'
#
loop_
_entity.id
_entity.type
_entity.pdbx_description
1 polymer ?
#
loop_
_entity_poly.entity_id
_entity_poly.type
_entity_poly.pdbx_seq_one_letter_code
_entity_poly.pdbx_strand_id
1 'polypeptide(L)'
;VDVVDAGKGELQVSINRSQVPFVMEHLGKGLHRVTFEPKKDEEYLVEVKFNGEEVSNCSINVPVLDKNQLKVTGEGVSYASVNQKSSFKLIGQKLVQDGVEVVITAMEGKEKIPVEVTKVNSSTYNIEYVTMKVGDYRAEVKYKGVTIGQGPFVIKSFDPNKIKVDGLRDTILDTPTMFMIDASQSGNGKLEVDIRDSENICVPTEVHSSRSQQFISTFTPTKPGQYRVNVKFNGVQVKGL
;
A
#
# COMPACT_ATOMS: atom_id res chain seq x y z
N VAL A 1 -18.40 -30.35 11.16
CA VAL A 1 -18.86 -30.92 12.45
C VAL A 1 -18.57 -32.39 12.43
N ASP A 2 -17.85 -32.89 13.43
CA ASP A 2 -17.54 -34.30 13.59
C ASP A 2 -18.44 -34.87 14.70
N VAL A 3 -19.25 -35.88 14.38
CA VAL A 3 -20.12 -36.58 15.33
C VAL A 3 -19.79 -38.08 15.43
N VAL A 4 -18.60 -38.52 14.99
CA VAL A 4 -18.20 -39.94 14.96
C VAL A 4 -18.43 -40.63 16.31
N ASP A 5 -18.02 -39.98 17.40
CA ASP A 5 -18.04 -40.53 18.76
C ASP A 5 -19.25 -40.06 19.59
N ALA A 6 -20.18 -39.31 18.99
CA ALA A 6 -21.32 -38.73 19.70
C ALA A 6 -22.45 -39.74 20.00
N GLY A 7 -22.34 -40.97 19.49
CA GLY A 7 -23.38 -41.99 19.59
C GLY A 7 -24.53 -41.76 18.59
N LYS A 8 -25.70 -42.36 18.85
CA LYS A 8 -26.89 -42.17 18.01
C LYS A 8 -27.61 -40.87 18.41
N GLY A 9 -27.90 -40.03 17.43
CA GLY A 9 -28.62 -38.79 17.67
C GLY A 9 -28.85 -37.94 16.43
N GLU A 10 -29.50 -36.81 16.64
CA GLU A 10 -29.78 -35.80 15.61
C GLU A 10 -28.82 -34.62 15.74
N LEU A 11 -28.14 -34.30 14.64
CA LEU A 11 -27.33 -33.10 14.50
C LEU A 11 -28.21 -31.94 14.03
N GLN A 12 -28.21 -30.85 14.79
CA GLN A 12 -28.97 -29.64 14.50
C GLN A 12 -28.00 -28.48 14.34
N VAL A 13 -28.15 -27.70 13.27
CA VAL A 13 -27.30 -26.53 12.99
C VAL A 13 -28.19 -25.33 12.72
N SER A 14 -27.88 -24.20 13.34
CA SER A 14 -28.53 -22.92 13.06
C SER A 14 -27.48 -21.85 12.78
N ILE A 15 -27.80 -20.97 11.83
CA ILE A 15 -26.97 -19.80 11.52
C ILE A 15 -27.81 -18.55 11.74
N ASN A 16 -27.30 -17.63 12.57
CA ASN A 16 -28.01 -16.45 13.06
C ASN A 16 -29.43 -16.80 13.53
N ARG A 17 -29.54 -17.80 14.42
CA ARG A 17 -30.83 -18.26 14.96
C ARG A 17 -31.83 -18.64 13.85
N SER A 18 -31.34 -19.37 12.86
CA SER A 18 -32.10 -19.87 11.70
C SER A 18 -32.60 -18.81 10.72
N GLN A 19 -32.03 -17.60 10.75
CA GLN A 19 -32.34 -16.54 9.77
C GLN A 19 -31.55 -16.68 8.46
N VAL A 20 -30.52 -17.53 8.43
CA VAL A 20 -29.61 -17.66 7.30
C VAL A 20 -29.63 -19.11 6.81
N PRO A 21 -29.99 -19.36 5.53
CA PRO A 21 -29.98 -20.70 4.98
C PRO A 21 -28.55 -21.23 4.82
N PHE A 22 -28.40 -22.55 4.89
CA PHE A 22 -27.13 -23.25 4.71
C PHE A 22 -27.35 -24.57 3.99
N VAL A 23 -26.25 -25.13 3.48
CA VAL A 23 -26.19 -26.47 2.90
C VAL A 23 -25.40 -27.36 3.86
N MET A 24 -25.96 -28.52 4.19
CA MET A 24 -25.26 -29.56 4.94
C MET A 24 -24.97 -30.75 4.03
N GLU A 25 -23.71 -31.17 4.02
CA GLU A 25 -23.23 -32.30 3.23
C GLU A 25 -22.58 -33.33 4.15
N HIS A 26 -22.98 -34.59 4.00
CA HIS A 26 -22.39 -35.71 4.74
C HIS A 26 -21.13 -36.19 4.01
N LEU A 27 -19.97 -36.04 4.64
CA LEU A 27 -18.67 -36.42 4.10
C LEU A 27 -18.27 -37.88 4.43
N GLY A 28 -19.13 -38.61 5.14
CA GLY A 28 -18.88 -39.98 5.58
C GLY A 28 -18.33 -40.06 7.01
N LYS A 29 -18.45 -41.24 7.62
CA LYS A 29 -18.03 -41.54 9.01
C LYS A 29 -18.65 -40.62 10.08
N GLY A 30 -19.75 -39.91 9.82
CA GLY A 30 -20.30 -38.94 10.78
C GLY A 30 -19.64 -37.56 10.71
N LEU A 31 -18.86 -37.28 9.67
CA LEU A 31 -18.36 -35.95 9.39
C LEU A 31 -19.35 -35.19 8.49
N HIS A 32 -19.71 -33.98 8.90
CA HIS A 32 -20.61 -33.10 8.17
C HIS A 32 -19.92 -31.78 7.82
N ARG A 33 -20.09 -31.33 6.58
CA ARG A 33 -19.72 -29.99 6.12
C ARG A 33 -20.96 -29.09 6.10
N VAL A 34 -20.84 -27.92 6.71
CA VAL A 34 -21.87 -26.88 6.69
C VAL A 34 -21.31 -25.71 5.89
N THR A 35 -22.06 -25.29 4.88
CA THR A 35 -21.70 -24.18 3.99
C THR A 35 -22.83 -23.16 3.98
N PHE A 36 -22.52 -21.89 4.17
CA PHE A 36 -23.47 -20.80 4.02
C PHE A 36 -22.83 -19.63 3.27
N GLU A 37 -23.67 -18.83 2.63
CA GLU A 37 -23.23 -17.64 1.90
C GLU A 37 -23.77 -16.39 2.63
N PRO A 38 -22.91 -15.67 3.35
CA PRO A 38 -23.35 -14.48 4.07
C PRO A 38 -23.65 -13.33 3.10
N LYS A 39 -24.72 -12.59 3.36
CA LYS A 39 -25.21 -11.49 2.50
C LYS A 39 -25.01 -10.10 3.09
N LYS A 40 -24.64 -10.02 4.37
CA LYS A 40 -24.47 -8.77 5.11
C LYS A 40 -23.12 -8.75 5.82
N ASP A 41 -22.59 -7.54 5.99
CA ASP A 41 -21.46 -7.28 6.89
C ASP A 41 -21.98 -7.28 8.33
N GLU A 42 -21.92 -8.44 8.96
CA GLU A 42 -22.34 -8.66 10.34
C GLU A 42 -21.60 -9.86 10.94
N GLU A 43 -21.76 -10.06 12.24
CA GLU A 43 -21.27 -11.25 12.92
C GLU A 43 -22.31 -12.34 12.82
N TYR A 44 -21.94 -13.48 12.23
CA TYR A 44 -22.81 -14.64 12.08
C TYR A 44 -22.56 -15.62 13.22
N LEU A 45 -23.55 -15.86 14.07
CA LEU A 45 -23.52 -16.90 15.08
C LEU A 45 -23.88 -18.24 14.43
N VAL A 46 -22.92 -19.15 14.37
CA VAL A 46 -23.12 -20.55 13.96
C VAL A 46 -23.24 -21.39 15.22
N GLU A 47 -24.40 -22.00 15.43
CA GLU A 47 -24.68 -22.87 16.58
C GLU A 47 -24.85 -24.31 16.11
N VAL A 48 -24.30 -25.23 16.88
CA VAL A 48 -24.39 -26.66 16.62
C VAL A 48 -24.90 -27.35 17.88
N LYS A 49 -25.96 -28.14 17.72
CA LYS A 49 -26.55 -28.95 18.78
C LYS A 49 -26.60 -30.41 18.38
N PHE A 50 -26.48 -31.31 19.35
CA PHE A 50 -26.68 -32.74 19.16
C PHE A 50 -27.70 -33.23 20.18
N ASN A 51 -28.79 -33.85 19.71
CA ASN A 51 -29.93 -34.24 20.55
C ASN A 51 -30.50 -33.07 21.40
N GLY A 52 -30.47 -31.86 20.86
CA GLY A 52 -30.95 -30.64 21.54
C GLY A 52 -29.96 -29.99 22.51
N GLU A 53 -28.83 -30.65 22.81
CA GLU A 53 -27.77 -30.07 23.65
C GLU A 53 -26.71 -29.36 22.81
N GLU A 54 -26.22 -28.21 23.27
CA GLU A 54 -25.15 -27.49 22.58
C GLU A 54 -23.84 -28.27 22.57
N VAL A 55 -23.28 -28.43 21.38
CA VAL A 55 -21.97 -29.03 21.23
C VAL A 55 -20.92 -27.99 21.64
N SER A 56 -20.26 -28.28 22.76
CA SER A 56 -19.21 -27.42 23.31
C SER A 56 -18.15 -27.11 22.25
N ASN A 57 -17.71 -25.85 22.18
CA ASN A 57 -16.76 -25.33 21.20
C ASN A 57 -17.21 -25.32 19.73
N CYS A 58 -18.48 -25.65 19.43
CA CYS A 58 -19.02 -25.56 18.07
C CYS A 58 -19.95 -24.35 17.85
N SER A 59 -20.30 -23.61 18.90
CA SER A 59 -20.93 -22.30 18.79
C SER A 59 -19.86 -21.25 18.47
N ILE A 60 -19.82 -20.75 17.23
CA ILE A 60 -18.75 -19.89 16.73
C ILE A 60 -19.36 -18.60 16.17
N ASN A 61 -18.80 -17.47 16.61
CA ASN A 61 -19.06 -16.18 15.98
C ASN A 61 -18.13 -15.99 14.76
N VAL A 62 -18.74 -15.83 13.59
CA VAL A 62 -18.04 -15.67 12.32
C VAL A 62 -18.19 -14.22 11.85
N PRO A 63 -17.18 -13.35 12.05
CA PRO A 63 -17.23 -11.99 11.53
C PRO A 63 -17.10 -12.02 10.00
N VAL A 64 -18.14 -11.52 9.33
CA VAL A 64 -18.17 -11.33 7.88
C VAL A 64 -17.98 -9.86 7.58
N LEU A 65 -17.03 -9.54 6.72
CA LEU A 65 -16.76 -8.18 6.26
C LEU A 65 -17.10 -8.05 4.78
N ASP A 66 -17.74 -6.94 4.41
CA ASP A 66 -17.86 -6.57 3.01
C ASP A 66 -16.49 -6.07 2.51
N LYS A 67 -15.97 -6.75 1.48
CA LYS A 67 -14.70 -6.36 0.84
C LYS A 67 -14.68 -4.89 0.39
N ASN A 68 -15.83 -4.30 0.08
CA ASN A 68 -15.92 -2.90 -0.34
C ASN A 68 -15.69 -1.90 0.82
N GLN A 69 -15.77 -2.37 2.07
CA GLN A 69 -15.41 -1.58 3.25
C GLN A 69 -13.91 -1.62 3.56
N LEU A 70 -13.17 -2.53 2.94
CA LEU A 70 -11.72 -2.62 3.07
C LEU A 70 -11.05 -1.66 2.08
N LYS A 71 -10.16 -0.81 2.58
CA LYS A 71 -9.47 0.21 1.79
C LYS A 71 -7.97 0.16 2.00
N VAL A 72 -7.22 0.16 0.91
CA VAL A 72 -5.77 0.36 0.93
C VAL A 72 -5.48 1.85 0.74
N THR A 73 -4.72 2.45 1.67
CA THR A 73 -4.45 3.90 1.69
C THR A 73 -3.02 4.21 2.10
N GLY A 74 -2.56 5.42 1.80
CA GLY A 74 -1.20 5.91 2.13
C GLY A 74 -0.29 5.97 0.91
N GLU A 75 0.65 6.91 0.91
CA GLU A 75 1.50 7.19 -0.25
C GLU A 75 2.37 6.01 -0.67
N GLY A 76 2.78 5.16 0.28
CA GLY A 76 3.55 3.95 0.02
C GLY A 76 2.80 2.90 -0.79
N VAL A 77 1.52 3.08 -1.14
CA VAL A 77 0.84 2.21 -2.13
C VAL A 77 1.14 2.65 -3.57
N SER A 78 1.65 3.86 -3.75
CA SER A 78 1.87 4.50 -5.05
C SER A 78 3.33 4.89 -5.30
N TYR A 79 4.08 5.30 -4.28
CA TYR A 79 5.45 5.79 -4.42
C TYR A 79 6.35 5.26 -3.32
N ALA A 80 7.61 4.95 -3.66
CA ALA A 80 8.61 4.48 -2.70
C ALA A 80 10.01 5.01 -3.05
N SER A 81 10.68 5.64 -2.09
CA SER A 81 12.07 6.04 -2.28
C SER A 81 12.98 4.83 -2.09
N VAL A 82 13.89 4.60 -3.05
CA VAL A 82 14.85 3.50 -3.01
C VAL A 82 15.66 3.54 -1.71
N ASN A 83 15.81 2.36 -1.09
CA ASN A 83 16.51 2.14 0.18
C ASN A 83 15.92 2.92 1.37
N GLN A 84 14.67 3.39 1.28
CA GLN A 84 13.95 3.98 2.41
C GLN A 84 12.71 3.15 2.76
N LYS A 85 12.42 3.06 4.07
CA LYS A 85 11.21 2.39 4.55
C LYS A 85 9.99 3.17 4.05
N SER A 86 9.13 2.48 3.31
CA SER A 86 7.86 3.00 2.81
C SER A 86 6.72 2.21 3.45
N SER A 87 5.56 2.85 3.62
CA SER A 87 4.41 2.19 4.23
C SER A 87 3.07 2.62 3.64
N PHE A 88 2.13 1.69 3.69
CA PHE A 88 0.71 1.94 3.43
C PHE A 88 -0.13 1.14 4.42
N LYS A 89 -1.44 1.38 4.42
CA LYS A 89 -2.37 0.82 5.39
C LYS A 89 -3.50 0.08 4.70
N LEU A 90 -3.95 -1.00 5.32
CA LEU A 90 -5.26 -1.59 5.06
C LEU A 90 -6.19 -1.17 6.19
N ILE A 91 -7.25 -0.44 5.85
CA ILE A 91 -8.26 0.07 6.77
C ILE A 91 -9.55 -0.72 6.58
N GLY A 92 -10.19 -1.08 7.67
CA GLY A 92 -11.49 -1.77 7.71
C GLY A 92 -12.10 -1.70 9.10
N GLN A 93 -13.14 -2.50 9.34
CA GLN A 93 -13.71 -2.69 10.68
C GLN A 93 -13.50 -4.14 11.13
N LYS A 94 -13.34 -4.35 12.45
CA LYS A 94 -13.23 -5.69 13.06
C LYS A 94 -12.24 -6.64 12.38
N LEU A 95 -11.09 -6.10 11.95
CA LEU A 95 -10.03 -6.88 11.36
C LEU A 95 -9.49 -7.87 12.41
N VAL A 96 -9.42 -9.15 12.04
CA VAL A 96 -8.86 -10.21 12.90
C VAL A 96 -7.34 -10.23 12.79
N GLN A 97 -6.65 -10.89 13.73
CA GLN A 97 -5.20 -11.13 13.68
C GLN A 97 -4.85 -12.04 12.49
N ASP A 98 -3.67 -11.84 11.89
CA ASP A 98 -3.09 -12.64 10.80
C ASP A 98 -4.01 -12.82 9.57
N GLY A 99 -4.97 -11.91 9.39
CA GLY A 99 -5.92 -11.97 8.28
C GLY A 99 -5.42 -11.37 6.98
N VAL A 100 -4.25 -10.71 6.98
CA VAL A 100 -3.72 -9.95 5.84
C VAL A 100 -2.54 -10.67 5.22
N GLU A 101 -2.59 -10.82 3.90
CA GLU A 101 -1.48 -11.30 3.08
C GLU A 101 -1.09 -10.21 2.10
N VAL A 102 0.20 -9.87 2.05
CA VAL A 102 0.74 -8.90 1.09
C VAL A 102 1.94 -9.49 0.38
N VAL A 103 1.93 -9.39 -0.94
CA VAL A 103 3.07 -9.74 -1.78
C VAL A 103 3.44 -8.51 -2.62
N ILE A 104 4.69 -8.07 -2.52
CA ILE A 104 5.23 -7.00 -3.37
C ILE A 104 6.32 -7.60 -4.26
N THR A 105 6.18 -7.41 -5.56
CA THR A 105 7.06 -7.99 -6.59
C THR A 105 7.53 -6.91 -7.56
N ALA A 106 8.83 -6.84 -7.84
CA ALA A 106 9.34 -5.98 -8.91
C ALA A 106 8.74 -6.39 -10.25
N MET A 107 8.32 -5.42 -11.07
CA MET A 107 7.77 -5.73 -12.39
C MET A 107 8.86 -6.19 -13.35
N GLU A 108 10.05 -5.62 -13.24
CA GLU A 108 11.28 -6.07 -13.88
C GLU A 108 11.97 -7.11 -12.97
N GLY A 109 12.56 -8.15 -13.55
CA GLY A 109 13.24 -9.21 -12.79
C GLY A 109 12.33 -10.16 -12.00
N LYS A 110 11.10 -9.75 -11.67
CA LYS A 110 10.10 -10.53 -10.92
C LYS A 110 10.53 -10.93 -9.50
N GLU A 111 11.50 -10.22 -8.92
CA GLU A 111 11.91 -10.45 -7.53
C GLU A 111 10.82 -10.04 -6.53
N LYS A 112 10.53 -10.90 -5.55
CA LYS A 112 9.69 -10.55 -4.40
C LYS A 112 10.54 -9.86 -3.35
N ILE A 113 10.00 -8.83 -2.72
CA ILE A 113 10.68 -8.12 -1.62
C ILE A 113 10.05 -8.48 -0.27
N PRO A 114 10.82 -8.43 0.84
CA PRO A 114 10.28 -8.58 2.18
C PRO A 114 9.23 -7.52 2.49
N VAL A 115 8.15 -7.94 3.17
CA VAL A 115 7.07 -7.07 3.63
C VAL A 115 6.80 -7.37 5.09
N GLU A 116 6.74 -6.33 5.91
CA GLU A 116 6.37 -6.41 7.32
C GLU A 116 4.91 -5.97 7.46
N VAL A 117 4.06 -6.85 8.00
CA VAL A 117 2.64 -6.58 8.21
C VAL A 117 2.37 -6.57 9.70
N THR A 118 1.95 -5.41 10.22
CA THR A 118 1.65 -5.22 11.64
C THR A 118 0.21 -4.79 11.83
N LYS A 119 -0.53 -5.51 12.68
CA LYS A 119 -1.86 -5.08 13.11
C LYS A 119 -1.73 -3.95 14.14
N VAL A 120 -2.23 -2.76 13.80
CA VAL A 120 -2.15 -1.59 14.69
C VAL A 120 -3.30 -1.59 15.69
N ASN A 121 -4.51 -1.92 15.23
CA ASN A 121 -5.71 -2.02 16.04
C ASN A 121 -6.77 -2.88 15.31
N SER A 122 -8.00 -2.92 15.83
CA SER A 122 -9.12 -3.65 15.23
C SER A 122 -9.55 -3.16 13.84
N SER A 123 -9.01 -2.04 13.36
CA SER A 123 -9.48 -1.36 12.15
C SER A 123 -8.34 -1.05 11.17
N THR A 124 -7.10 -1.38 11.52
CA THR A 124 -5.94 -0.96 10.73
C THR A 124 -4.80 -1.97 10.80
N TYR A 125 -4.31 -2.33 9.62
CA TYR A 125 -3.00 -2.92 9.42
C TYR A 125 -2.05 -1.88 8.82
N ASN A 126 -0.81 -1.86 9.30
CA ASN A 126 0.31 -1.15 8.70
C ASN A 126 1.16 -2.15 7.91
N ILE A 127 1.53 -1.78 6.69
CA ILE A 127 2.32 -2.59 5.78
C ILE A 127 3.58 -1.79 5.46
N GLU A 128 4.75 -2.34 5.78
CA GLU A 128 6.04 -1.69 5.55
C GLU A 128 6.94 -2.53 4.66
N TYR A 129 7.72 -1.86 3.81
CA TYR A 129 8.64 -2.50 2.89
C TYR A 129 9.76 -1.53 2.47
N VAL A 130 10.77 -2.04 1.77
CA VAL A 130 11.86 -1.25 1.19
C VAL A 130 12.09 -1.73 -0.25
N THR A 131 12.09 -0.81 -1.20
CA THR A 131 12.48 -1.10 -2.60
C THR A 131 13.98 -0.88 -2.77
N MET A 132 14.61 -1.72 -3.59
CA MET A 132 16.07 -1.72 -3.76
C MET A 132 16.52 -1.10 -5.09
N LYS A 133 15.61 -0.95 -6.05
CA LYS A 133 15.90 -0.42 -7.39
C LYS A 133 14.80 0.53 -7.83
N VAL A 134 15.17 1.47 -8.67
CA VAL A 134 14.24 2.31 -9.42
C VAL A 134 13.42 1.41 -10.35
N GLY A 135 12.11 1.65 -10.42
CA GLY A 135 11.20 0.88 -11.28
C GLY A 135 9.82 0.70 -10.65
N ASP A 136 8.92 0.06 -11.40
CA ASP A 136 7.57 -0.23 -10.94
C ASP A 136 7.54 -1.57 -10.19
N TYR A 137 6.84 -1.59 -9.05
CA TYR A 137 6.55 -2.77 -8.24
C TYR A 137 5.04 -3.02 -8.20
N ARG A 138 4.65 -4.29 -8.18
CA ARG A 138 3.28 -4.77 -8.09
C ARG A 138 3.00 -5.20 -6.64
N ALA A 139 2.05 -4.57 -5.97
CA ALA A 139 1.58 -4.96 -4.65
C ALA A 139 0.21 -5.65 -4.73
N GLU A 140 0.13 -6.88 -4.23
CA GLU A 140 -1.09 -7.66 -4.14
C GLU A 140 -1.48 -7.75 -2.66
N VAL A 141 -2.66 -7.22 -2.33
CA VAL A 141 -3.18 -7.19 -0.96
C VAL A 141 -4.40 -8.10 -0.90
N LYS A 142 -4.36 -9.08 0.01
CA LYS A 142 -5.49 -9.94 0.31
C LYS A 142 -5.85 -9.85 1.77
N TYR A 143 -7.14 -10.00 2.06
CA TYR A 143 -7.64 -10.21 3.41
C TYR A 143 -8.47 -11.49 3.43
N LYS A 144 -8.09 -12.47 4.27
CA LYS A 144 -8.69 -13.81 4.35
C LYS A 144 -8.86 -14.47 2.97
N GLY A 145 -7.80 -14.43 2.15
CA GLY A 145 -7.79 -14.98 0.79
C GLY A 145 -8.50 -14.15 -0.29
N VAL A 146 -9.23 -13.08 0.08
CA VAL A 146 -9.95 -12.21 -0.86
C VAL A 146 -9.07 -11.02 -1.26
N THR A 147 -8.87 -10.81 -2.55
CA THR A 147 -8.14 -9.65 -3.09
C THR A 147 -8.89 -8.34 -2.78
N ILE A 148 -8.16 -7.35 -2.26
CA ILE A 148 -8.69 -6.03 -1.90
C ILE A 148 -8.29 -5.00 -2.96
N GLY A 149 -9.26 -4.17 -3.38
CA GLY A 149 -9.07 -3.18 -4.45
C GLY A 149 -9.38 -3.71 -5.86
N GLN A 150 -9.22 -2.87 -6.87
CA GLN A 150 -9.56 -3.19 -8.28
C GLN A 150 -8.44 -3.91 -9.05
N GLY A 151 -7.38 -4.33 -8.38
CA GLY A 151 -6.23 -4.98 -9.02
C GLY A 151 -5.00 -4.85 -8.15
N PRO A 152 -3.84 -5.34 -8.64
CA PRO A 152 -2.60 -5.05 -7.95
C PRO A 152 -2.33 -3.53 -7.98
N PHE A 153 -1.86 -3.01 -6.86
CA PHE A 153 -1.39 -1.64 -6.80
C PHE A 153 -0.02 -1.53 -7.48
N VAL A 154 0.22 -0.41 -8.16
CA VAL A 154 1.50 -0.12 -8.81
C VAL A 154 2.26 0.91 -7.97
N ILE A 155 3.35 0.46 -7.36
CA ILE A 155 4.27 1.30 -6.59
C ILE A 155 5.38 1.76 -7.53
N LYS A 156 5.55 3.06 -7.68
CA LYS A 156 6.60 3.70 -8.46
C LYS A 156 7.80 3.96 -7.58
N SER A 157 8.83 3.13 -7.70
CA SER A 157 10.05 3.34 -6.95
C SER A 157 11.00 4.30 -7.65
N PHE A 158 11.47 5.29 -6.89
CA PHE A 158 12.30 6.38 -7.38
C PHE A 158 13.53 6.62 -6.51
N ASP A 159 14.60 7.16 -7.08
CA ASP A 159 15.84 7.47 -6.37
C ASP A 159 16.30 8.91 -6.66
N PRO A 160 16.08 9.86 -5.75
CA PRO A 160 16.50 11.25 -5.94
C PRO A 160 18.03 11.41 -5.98
N ASN A 161 18.81 10.44 -5.49
CA ASN A 161 20.27 10.51 -5.53
C ASN A 161 20.84 10.21 -6.93
N LYS A 162 20.01 9.71 -7.85
CA LYS A 162 20.39 9.53 -9.26
C LYS A 162 20.16 10.78 -10.09
N ILE A 163 19.57 11.82 -9.51
CA ILE A 163 19.41 13.11 -10.18
C ILE A 163 20.78 13.80 -10.23
N LYS A 164 21.14 14.26 -11.42
CA LYS A 164 22.36 15.05 -11.63
C LYS A 164 21.98 16.47 -11.98
N VAL A 165 22.70 17.43 -11.41
CA VAL A 165 22.57 18.84 -11.76
C VAL A 165 23.91 19.33 -12.28
N ASP A 166 23.89 20.02 -13.41
CA ASP A 166 25.08 20.52 -14.10
C ASP A 166 24.85 21.95 -14.61
N GLY A 167 25.92 22.72 -14.74
CA GLY A 167 25.87 24.11 -15.22
C GLY A 167 25.62 25.17 -14.14
N LEU A 168 25.58 24.80 -12.86
CA LEU A 168 25.63 25.75 -11.75
C LEU A 168 27.05 26.34 -11.65
N ARG A 169 27.17 27.63 -11.91
CA ARG A 169 28.43 28.39 -11.91
C ARG A 169 28.20 29.84 -11.52
N ASP A 170 29.30 30.52 -11.18
CA ASP A 170 29.28 31.97 -10.97
C ASP A 170 28.69 32.67 -12.20
N THR A 171 27.91 33.71 -11.94
CA THR A 171 27.13 34.41 -12.96
C THR A 171 27.13 35.91 -12.70
N ILE A 172 26.71 36.67 -13.71
CA ILE A 172 26.68 38.14 -13.71
C ILE A 172 25.22 38.58 -13.49
N LEU A 173 25.05 39.68 -12.77
CA LEU A 173 23.74 40.29 -12.56
C LEU A 173 23.02 40.58 -13.89
N ASP A 174 21.70 40.48 -13.84
CA ASP A 174 20.79 40.74 -14.95
C ASP A 174 21.02 39.88 -16.20
N THR A 175 21.80 38.80 -16.06
CA THR A 175 22.08 37.84 -17.14
C THR A 175 21.36 36.51 -16.88
N PRO A 176 20.52 36.02 -17.82
CA PRO A 176 19.88 34.72 -17.67
C PRO A 176 20.90 33.60 -17.42
N THR A 177 20.73 32.89 -16.32
CA THR A 177 21.57 31.78 -15.88
C THR A 177 20.77 30.50 -16.00
N MET A 178 21.35 29.51 -16.66
CA MET A 178 20.72 28.21 -16.88
C MET A 178 21.54 27.08 -16.27
N PHE A 179 20.85 26.06 -15.76
CA PHE A 179 21.44 24.80 -15.35
C PHE A 179 20.53 23.64 -15.78
N MET A 180 21.14 22.47 -15.98
CA MET A 180 20.47 21.27 -16.42
C MET A 180 20.24 20.33 -15.23
N ILE A 181 19.07 19.69 -15.21
CA ILE A 181 18.71 18.66 -14.26
C ILE A 181 18.40 17.37 -15.03
N ASP A 182 19.20 16.34 -14.84
CA ASP A 182 18.99 15.02 -15.43
C ASP A 182 18.40 14.07 -14.39
N ALA A 183 17.12 13.72 -14.56
CA ALA A 183 16.39 12.76 -13.73
C ALA A 183 16.12 11.44 -14.45
N SER A 184 16.74 11.20 -15.62
CA SER A 184 16.47 10.03 -16.47
C SER A 184 16.66 8.67 -15.79
N GLN A 185 17.52 8.61 -14.77
CA GLN A 185 17.82 7.40 -14.00
C GLN A 185 17.07 7.32 -12.66
N SER A 186 16.22 8.30 -12.34
CA SER A 186 15.64 8.47 -11.01
C SER A 186 14.25 7.86 -10.85
N GLY A 187 13.69 7.31 -11.92
CA GLY A 187 12.33 6.79 -11.95
C GLY A 187 11.31 7.89 -12.21
N ASN A 188 10.03 7.54 -12.22
CA ASN A 188 8.96 8.50 -12.49
C ASN A 188 8.71 9.38 -11.26
N GLY A 189 8.57 10.68 -11.49
CA GLY A 189 8.23 11.59 -10.42
C GLY A 189 8.05 13.04 -10.83
N LYS A 190 7.59 13.82 -9.87
CA LYS A 190 7.45 15.26 -9.97
C LYS A 190 8.74 15.92 -9.50
N LEU A 191 9.32 16.75 -10.36
CA LEU A 191 10.46 17.61 -10.04
C LEU A 191 9.95 18.99 -9.58
N GLU A 192 10.55 19.51 -8.51
CA GLU A 192 10.28 20.86 -8.01
C GLU A 192 11.62 21.59 -7.82
N VAL A 193 11.70 22.82 -8.30
CA VAL A 193 12.89 23.67 -8.23
C VAL A 193 12.53 24.97 -7.49
N ASP A 194 13.29 25.32 -6.46
CA ASP A 194 13.15 26.54 -5.67
C ASP A 194 14.52 27.21 -5.56
N ILE A 195 14.65 28.39 -6.16
CA ILE A 195 15.87 29.19 -6.12
C ILE A 195 15.64 30.37 -5.19
N ARG A 196 16.58 30.61 -4.28
CA ARG A 196 16.51 31.72 -3.32
C ARG A 196 17.75 32.59 -3.39
N ASP A 197 17.57 33.90 -3.26
CA ASP A 197 18.66 34.86 -3.16
C ASP A 197 19.34 34.82 -1.77
N SER A 198 20.32 35.70 -1.57
CA SER A 198 21.08 35.83 -0.32
C SER A 198 20.24 36.29 0.88
N GLU A 199 19.05 36.85 0.63
CA GLU A 199 18.06 37.23 1.63
C GLU A 199 16.96 36.16 1.80
N ASN A 200 17.15 34.98 1.21
CA ASN A 200 16.23 33.84 1.24
C ASN A 200 14.87 34.10 0.54
N ILE A 201 14.82 35.07 -0.36
CA ILE A 201 13.66 35.43 -1.16
C ILE A 201 13.61 34.55 -2.41
N CYS A 202 12.45 33.99 -2.72
CA CYS A 202 12.25 33.17 -3.92
C CYS A 202 12.51 33.98 -5.19
N VAL A 203 13.30 33.41 -6.09
CA VAL A 203 13.65 33.98 -7.38
C VAL A 203 12.76 33.35 -8.45
N PRO A 204 12.11 34.16 -9.32
CA PRO A 204 11.35 33.63 -10.45
C PRO A 204 12.22 32.69 -11.29
N THR A 205 11.73 31.47 -11.47
CA THR A 205 12.48 30.39 -12.12
C THR A 205 11.59 29.74 -13.16
N GLU A 206 12.11 29.59 -14.38
CA GLU A 206 11.47 28.81 -15.43
C GLU A 206 12.07 27.41 -15.47
N VAL A 207 11.24 26.39 -15.71
CA VAL A 207 11.69 25.00 -15.87
C VAL A 207 11.06 24.44 -17.13
N HIS A 208 11.91 24.10 -18.10
CA HIS A 208 11.51 23.56 -19.39
C HIS A 208 11.98 22.11 -19.52
N SER A 209 11.11 21.22 -19.99
CA SER A 209 11.50 19.85 -20.33
C SER A 209 12.23 19.86 -21.68
N SER A 210 13.44 19.29 -21.74
CA SER A 210 14.25 19.27 -22.98
C SER A 210 14.23 17.90 -23.67
N ARG A 211 14.27 16.81 -22.91
CA ARG A 211 14.21 15.39 -23.36
C ARG A 211 13.56 14.53 -22.28
N SER A 212 13.39 13.22 -22.52
CA SER A 212 12.80 12.30 -21.54
C SER A 212 13.49 12.41 -20.18
N GLN A 213 12.81 13.08 -19.23
CA GLN A 213 13.25 13.34 -17.86
C GLN A 213 14.56 14.14 -17.74
N GLN A 214 14.83 15.03 -18.71
CA GLN A 214 15.87 16.06 -18.61
C GLN A 214 15.21 17.45 -18.66
N PHE A 215 15.64 18.33 -17.76
CA PHE A 215 15.03 19.64 -17.56
C PHE A 215 16.10 20.72 -17.61
N ILE A 216 15.75 21.88 -18.15
CA ILE A 216 16.58 23.08 -18.14
C ILE A 216 15.86 24.09 -17.24
N SER A 217 16.54 24.53 -16.20
CA SER A 217 16.05 25.58 -15.31
C SER A 217 16.78 26.88 -15.59
N THR A 218 16.04 27.97 -15.70
CA THR A 218 16.56 29.31 -15.99
C THR A 218 16.08 30.31 -14.94
N PHE A 219 17.00 31.14 -14.44
CA PHE A 219 16.68 32.28 -13.57
C PHE A 219 17.59 33.46 -13.90
N THR A 220 17.18 34.68 -13.52
CA THR A 220 18.00 35.89 -13.69
C THR A 220 18.33 36.48 -12.31
N PRO A 221 19.60 36.49 -11.89
CA PRO A 221 20.01 37.08 -10.62
C PRO A 221 20.00 38.61 -10.70
N THR A 222 19.26 39.27 -9.82
CA THR A 222 19.12 40.73 -9.79
C THR A 222 19.81 41.39 -8.59
N LYS A 223 20.35 40.59 -7.65
CA LYS A 223 21.07 41.07 -6.47
C LYS A 223 22.40 40.35 -6.34
N PRO A 224 23.48 41.03 -5.90
CA PRO A 224 24.72 40.36 -5.58
C PRO A 224 24.57 39.46 -4.35
N GLY A 225 25.25 38.32 -4.36
CA GLY A 225 25.29 37.40 -3.22
C GLY A 225 25.18 35.94 -3.63
N GLN A 226 25.18 35.07 -2.62
CA GLN A 226 25.04 33.64 -2.82
C GLN A 226 23.57 33.25 -3.01
N TYR A 227 23.29 32.55 -4.10
CA TYR A 227 21.97 31.97 -4.36
C TYR A 227 21.97 30.50 -3.93
N ARG A 228 20.82 30.03 -3.44
CA ARG A 228 20.61 28.63 -3.05
C ARG A 228 19.63 27.98 -4.01
N VAL A 229 20.02 26.84 -4.59
CA VAL A 229 19.17 26.05 -5.49
C VAL A 229 18.68 24.81 -4.76
N ASN A 230 17.37 24.70 -4.60
CA ASN A 230 16.74 23.54 -3.99
C ASN A 230 16.02 22.73 -5.06
N VAL A 231 16.34 21.44 -5.15
CA VAL A 231 15.65 20.52 -6.03
C VAL A 231 15.02 19.41 -5.20
N LYS A 232 13.72 19.17 -5.41
CA LYS A 232 13.00 18.04 -4.82
C LYS A 232 12.44 17.13 -5.91
N PHE A 233 12.40 15.84 -5.61
CA PHE A 233 11.82 14.82 -6.48
C PHE A 233 10.85 13.95 -5.68
N ASN A 234 9.57 13.95 -6.08
CA ASN A 234 8.48 13.35 -5.30
C ASN A 234 8.50 13.79 -3.82
N GLY A 235 8.76 15.08 -3.58
CA GLY A 235 8.85 15.66 -2.23
C GLY A 235 10.17 15.41 -1.49
N VAL A 236 11.04 14.52 -1.98
CA VAL A 236 12.34 14.22 -1.36
C VAL A 236 13.43 15.14 -1.90
N GLN A 237 14.21 15.75 -1.01
CA GLN A 237 15.32 16.62 -1.39
C GLN A 237 16.41 15.85 -2.14
N VAL A 238 16.83 16.38 -3.30
CA VAL A 238 18.00 15.92 -4.04
C VAL A 238 19.26 16.37 -3.28
N LYS A 239 20.17 15.43 -3.01
CA LYS A 239 21.41 15.69 -2.25
C LYS A 239 22.46 16.35 -3.14
N GLY A 240 23.36 17.10 -2.51
CA GLY A 240 24.52 17.71 -3.18
C GLY A 240 24.25 19.06 -3.84
N LEU A 241 23.15 19.72 -3.46
CA LEU A 241 22.70 21.04 -3.94
C LEU A 241 22.42 21.96 -2.76
#